data_AF-A0A081XRT2-F1
#
_entry.id   AF-A0A081XRT2-F1
#
_cell.length_a   1.000
_cell.length_b   1.000
_cell.length_c   1.000
_cell.angle_alpha   90.00
_cell.angle_beta   90.00
_cell.angle_gamma   90.00
#
_symmetry.space_group_name_H-M   'P 1'
#
loop_
_entity.id
_entity.type
_entity.pdbx_description
1 polymer ?
#
loop_
_entity_poly.entity_id
_entity_poly.type
_entity_poly.pdbx_seq_one_letter_code
_entity_poly.pdbx_strand_id
1 'polypeptide(L)' 'MWYIEAVPDRGELVAIRQTELTSAGRLHRYSWEHLEDEHGGLTDQAINPEEDLLEIVPTEEFQRVWTQ' A
#
# COMPACT_ATOMS: atom_id res chain seq x y z
N MET A 1 -5.72 9.09 -1.02
CA MET A 1 -4.40 8.83 -1.64
C MET A 1 -3.94 7.47 -1.18
N TRP A 2 -3.38 6.68 -2.08
CA TRP A 2 -2.95 5.31 -1.81
C TRP A 2 -1.42 5.26 -1.86
N TYR A 3 -0.82 4.62 -0.87
CA TYR A 3 0.61 4.36 -0.83
C TYR A 3 0.81 2.87 -0.68
N ILE A 4 1.70 2.30 -1.48
CA ILE A 4 1.93 0.86 -1.51
C ILE A 4 3.43 0.62 -1.47
N GLU A 5 3.84 -0.27 -0.56
CA GLU A 5 5.14 -0.89 -0.59
C GLU A 5 4.98 -2.30 -1.13
N ALA A 6 5.79 -2.66 -2.11
CA ALA A 6 5.67 -3.91 -2.81
C ALA A 6 7.02 -4.55 -3.11
N VAL A 7 7.01 -5.87 -3.29
CA VAL A 7 8.18 -6.66 -3.65
C VAL A 7 7.91 -7.46 -4.92
N PRO A 8 8.91 -7.65 -5.78
CA PRO A 8 8.77 -8.57 -6.89
C PRO A 8 8.72 -10.02 -6.37
N ASP A 9 7.68 -10.77 -6.72
CA ASP A 9 7.56 -12.21 -6.49
C ASP A 9 7.03 -12.90 -7.75
N ARG A 10 7.74 -13.91 -8.25
CA ARG A 10 7.32 -14.72 -9.43
C ARG A 10 6.91 -13.94 -10.69
N GLY A 11 7.47 -12.75 -10.89
CA GLY A 11 7.17 -11.89 -12.05
C GLY A 11 6.00 -10.93 -11.82
N GLU A 12 5.43 -10.92 -10.62
CA GLU A 12 4.40 -10.00 -10.17
C GLU A 12 4.97 -9.03 -9.14
N LEU A 13 4.34 -7.87 -8.99
CA LEU A 13 4.66 -6.90 -7.95
C LEU A 13 3.62 -7.02 -6.83
N VAL A 14 3.99 -7.66 -5.72
CA VAL A 14 3.07 -8.01 -4.64
C VAL A 14 3.14 -6.96 -3.54
N ALA A 15 1.98 -6.40 -3.17
CA ALA A 15 1.87 -5.45 -2.07
C ALA A 15 2.14 -6.14 -0.72
N ILE A 16 3.10 -5.60 0.03
CA ILE A 16 3.45 -6.07 1.37
C ILE A 16 2.90 -5.12 2.45
N ARG A 17 2.87 -3.81 2.16
CA ARG A 17 2.16 -2.83 2.99
C ARG A 17 1.39 -1.88 2.12
N GLN A 18 0.22 -1.48 2.59
CA GLN A 18 -0.62 -0.54 1.87
C GLN A 18 -1.31 0.37 2.86
N THR A 19 -1.40 1.65 2.51
CA THR A 19 -2.17 2.60 3.28
C THR A 19 -2.99 3.52 2.40
N GLU A 20 -4.24 3.73 2.81
CA GLU A 20 -5.13 4.71 2.22
C GLU A 20 -5.32 5.86 3.19
N LEU A 21 -4.92 7.07 2.77
CA LEU A 21 -5.34 8.31 3.39
C LEU A 21 -6.61 8.79 2.71
N THR A 22 -7.75 8.60 3.38
CA THR A 22 -9.05 9.01 2.86
C THR A 22 -9.19 10.53 2.83
N SER A 23 -10.12 11.05 2.02
CA SER A 23 -10.46 12.48 2.01
C SER A 23 -10.98 13.00 3.36
N ALA A 24 -11.47 12.11 4.22
CA ALA A 24 -11.89 12.42 5.59
C ALA A 24 -10.74 12.42 6.61
N GLY A 25 -9.49 12.20 6.17
CA GLY A 25 -8.30 12.13 7.04
C GLY A 25 -8.20 10.83 7.84
N ARG A 26 -9.01 9.81 7.53
CA ARG A 26 -8.85 8.47 8.11
C ARG A 26 -7.74 7.73 7.40
N LEU A 27 -6.96 6.99 8.18
CA LEU A 27 -5.86 6.16 7.72
C LEU A 27 -6.27 4.69 7.81
N HIS A 28 -6.43 4.05 6.66
CA HIS A 28 -6.57 2.59 6.57
C HIS A 28 -5.21 1.96 6.28
N ARG A 29 -4.94 0.79 6.85
CA ARG A 29 -3.63 0.15 6.79
C ARG A 29 -3.78 -1.35 6.57
N TYR A 30 -2.86 -1.88 5.78
CA TYR A 30 -2.67 -3.31 5.57
C TYR A 30 -1.19 -3.63 5.68
N SER A 31 -0.88 -4.74 6.36
CA SER A 31 0.45 -5.33 6.44
C SER A 31 0.34 -6.84 6.27
N TRP A 32 1.21 -7.44 5.46
CA TRP A 32 1.25 -8.89 5.28
C TRP A 32 1.68 -9.64 6.54
N GLU A 33 2.49 -9.02 7.42
CA GLU A 33 3.00 -9.62 8.65
C GLU A 33 1.95 -9.68 9.77
N HIS A 34 0.95 -8.80 9.69
CA HIS A 34 -0.07 -8.64 10.70
C HIS A 34 -1.31 -8.05 10.05
N LEU A 35 -2.44 -8.76 10.09
CA LEU A 35 -3.75 -8.25 9.69
C LEU A 35 -4.15 -7.11 10.65
N GLU A 36 -3.55 -5.93 10.51
CA GLU A 36 -3.82 -4.73 11.30
C GLU A 36 -5.03 -3.96 10.73
N ASP A 37 -6.22 -4.57 10.81
CA ASP A 37 -7.48 -3.91 11.20
C ASP A 37 -8.68 -4.89 11.16
N GLU A 38 -9.78 -4.50 11.81
CA GLU A 38 -11.08 -5.17 11.70
C GLU A 38 -11.72 -5.00 10.29
N HIS A 39 -11.04 -4.31 9.35
CA HIS A 39 -11.55 -3.90 8.03
C HIS A 39 -10.77 -4.53 6.87
N GLY A 40 -9.96 -5.57 7.14
CA GLY A 40 -9.03 -6.14 6.18
C GLY A 40 -9.63 -6.33 4.79
N GLY A 41 -8.86 -6.01 3.75
CA GLY A 41 -9.33 -6.13 2.36
C GLY A 41 -8.64 -5.24 1.33
N LEU A 42 -7.45 -4.71 1.61
CA LEU A 42 -6.82 -3.73 0.73
C LEU A 42 -5.99 -4.31 -0.42
N THR A 43 -5.68 -5.62 -0.42
CA THR A 43 -5.04 -6.28 -1.57
C THR A 43 -5.79 -7.54 -1.97
N ASP A 44 -6.31 -7.57 -3.19
CA ASP A 44 -6.92 -8.73 -3.84
C ASP A 44 -6.13 -9.19 -5.08
N GLN A 45 -5.24 -8.34 -5.61
CA GLN A 45 -4.49 -8.56 -6.86
C GLN A 45 -3.08 -7.96 -6.80
N ALA A 46 -2.18 -8.48 -7.66
CA ALA A 46 -0.85 -7.91 -7.85
C ALA A 46 -0.91 -6.51 -8.47
N ILE A 47 0.09 -5.69 -8.16
CA ILE A 47 0.22 -4.35 -8.71
C ILE A 47 0.68 -4.46 -10.16
N ASN A 48 -0.04 -3.80 -11.06
CA ASN A 48 0.41 -3.62 -12.43
C ASN A 48 1.24 -2.32 -12.53
N PRO A 49 2.57 -2.40 -12.66
CA PRO A 49 3.43 -1.21 -12.73
C PRO A 49 3.22 -0.37 -14.00
N GLU A 50 2.54 -0.92 -15.02
CA GLU A 50 2.21 -0.20 -16.25
C GLU A 50 0.93 0.64 -16.12
N GLU A 51 0.26 0.65 -14.96
CA GLU A 51 -0.84 1.57 -14.73
C GLU A 51 -0.35 3.02 -14.61
N ASP A 52 -0.88 3.90 -15.45
CA ASP A 52 -0.55 5.33 -15.54
C ASP A 52 -0.79 6.14 -14.23
N LEU A 53 -1.37 5.51 -13.20
CA LEU A 53 -1.67 6.12 -11.91
C LEU A 53 -0.59 5.88 -10.84
N LEU A 54 0.43 5.06 -11.13
CA LEU A 54 1.48 4.74 -10.16
C LEU A 54 2.68 5.66 -10.30
N GLU A 55 3.04 6.29 -9.20
CA GLU A 55 4.27 7.07 -9.06
C GLU A 55 5.21 6.39 -8.06
N ILE A 56 6.48 6.23 -8.43
CA ILE A 56 7.49 5.71 -7.52
C ILE A 56 7.89 6.80 -6.53
N VAL A 57 7.61 6.56 -5.26
CA VAL A 57 7.96 7.47 -4.17
C VAL A 57 9.14 6.94 -3.34
N PRO A 58 9.93 7.82 -2.70
CA PRO A 58 10.95 7.42 -1.75
C PRO A 58 10.36 6.70 -0.54
N THR A 59 11.14 5.81 0.08
CA THR A 59 10.73 5.07 1.28
C THR A 59 10.35 6.02 2.42
N GLU A 60 11.04 7.16 2.56
CA GLU A 60 10.77 8.15 3.60
C GLU A 60 9.37 8.75 3.49
N GLU A 61 8.87 8.93 2.25
CA GLU A 61 7.53 9.45 2.03
C GLU A 61 6.46 8.44 2.46
N PHE A 62 6.64 7.16 2.09
CA PHE A 62 5.76 6.09 2.54
C PHE A 62 5.75 6.00 4.08
N GLN A 63 6.92 6.00 4.71
CA GLN A 63 7.03 5.91 6.17
C GLN A 63 6.32 7.08 6.87
N ARG A 64 6.45 8.31 6.34
CA ARG A 64 5.78 9.49 6.89
C ARG A 64 4.26 9.33 6.92
N VAL A 65 3.66 8.72 5.90
CA VAL A 65 2.21 8.48 5.84
C VAL A 65 1.82 7.31 6.73
N TRP A 66 2.64 6.25 6.76
CA TRP A 66 2.40 5.05 7.54
C TRP A 66 2.36 5.30 9.06
N THR A 67 3.19 6.22 9.56
CA THR A 67 3.31 6.51 11.01
C THR A 67 2.43 7.66 11.50
N GLN A 68 1.50 8.17 10.67
CA GLN A 68 0.58 9.25 11.08
C GLN A 68 -0.44 8.80 12.13
#